data_AF-A0A817K6T1-F1
#
_entry.id   AF-A0A817K6T1-F1
#
_cell.length_a   1.000
_cell.length_b   1.000
_cell.length_c   1.000
_cell.angle_alpha   90.00
_cell.angle_beta   90.00
_cell.angle_gamma   90.00
#
_symmetry.space_group_name_H-M   'P 1'
#
loop_
_entity.id
_entity.type
_entity.pdbx_description
1 polymer ?
#
loop_
_entity_poly.entity_id
_entity_poly.type
_entity_poly.pdbx_seq_one_letter_code
_entity_poly.pdbx_strand_id
1 'polypeptide(L)'
;MFIDRTLHGVKLPKNMFFTAAVNPSISPLPNDNRAHRSDYLVHRLPQSLENLKVCYDILESKTLEDYIQQKISMFRVDSLSNNSETQMPLEEYVQEMLTKSILKAQEFCEKHLGRNSVSQREIQRCFNLIGFFWNMRYDDEINDHEIQYQSRAKQCIALALALTYYFRLPTAEDNLQRNDTQTPTREELDQLLSNIIPDFSDMIEQELERFVNTNNFVFPEGVAINQAVREHIFSIVVSIATRTPLCIIGEPGETLFFSLLITFN
;
A
#
# COMPACT_ATOMS: atom_id res chain seq x y z
N MET A 1 -0.91 -21.13 -30.61
CA MET A 1 -1.95 -21.40 -29.58
C MET A 1 -3.31 -20.79 -29.92
N PHE A 2 -3.47 -19.46 -29.94
CA PHE A 2 -4.80 -18.84 -30.13
C PHE A 2 -5.34 -18.92 -31.57
N ILE A 3 -4.47 -18.80 -32.57
CA ILE A 3 -4.86 -18.80 -33.98
C ILE A 3 -4.85 -20.21 -34.57
N ASP A 4 -3.70 -20.87 -34.50
CA ASP A 4 -3.41 -22.13 -35.19
C ASP A 4 -3.63 -23.37 -34.30
N ARG A 5 -3.98 -23.16 -33.02
CA ARG A 5 -4.10 -24.22 -32.00
C ARG A 5 -2.88 -25.14 -31.92
N THR A 6 -1.68 -24.59 -32.06
CA THR A 6 -0.44 -25.34 -31.82
C THR A 6 0.34 -24.85 -30.61
N LEU A 7 1.14 -25.74 -30.03
CA LEU A 7 2.19 -25.44 -29.06
C LEU A 7 3.47 -26.13 -29.53
N HIS A 8 4.52 -25.37 -29.83
CA HIS A 8 5.78 -25.88 -30.42
C HIS A 8 5.56 -26.79 -31.64
N GLY A 9 4.59 -26.46 -32.50
CA GLY A 9 4.26 -27.22 -33.71
C GLY A 9 3.34 -28.44 -33.48
N VAL A 10 3.05 -28.80 -32.23
CA VAL A 10 2.12 -29.90 -31.91
C VAL A 10 0.70 -29.35 -31.80
N LYS A 11 -0.27 -30.01 -32.45
CA LYS A 11 -1.69 -29.62 -32.38
C LYS A 11 -2.25 -29.86 -30.98
N LEU A 12 -2.96 -28.85 -30.47
CA LEU A 12 -3.62 -28.90 -29.17
C LEU A 12 -5.01 -29.59 -29.27
N PRO A 13 -5.47 -30.25 -28.19
CA PRO A 13 -6.81 -30.84 -28.13
C PRO A 13 -7.92 -29.83 -28.40
N LYS A 14 -9.01 -30.27 -29.04
CA LYS A 14 -10.13 -29.40 -29.47
C LYS A 14 -11.01 -28.92 -28.31
N ASN A 15 -11.05 -29.65 -27.21
CA ASN A 15 -11.86 -29.39 -26.02
C ASN A 15 -11.24 -28.37 -25.05
N MET A 16 -10.10 -27.78 -25.38
CA MET A 16 -9.51 -26.69 -24.60
C MET A 16 -9.90 -25.33 -25.18
N PHE A 17 -10.27 -24.40 -24.32
CA PHE A 17 -10.48 -22.99 -24.64
C PHE A 17 -9.42 -22.16 -23.92
N PHE A 18 -8.78 -21.26 -24.66
CA PHE A 18 -7.73 -20.40 -24.12
C PHE A 18 -8.24 -18.97 -24.06
N THR A 19 -8.01 -18.31 -22.93
CA THR A 19 -8.20 -16.88 -22.75
C THR A 19 -6.85 -16.23 -22.43
N ALA A 20 -6.67 -14.99 -22.84
CA ALA A 20 -5.54 -14.17 -22.45
C ALA A 20 -6.03 -12.77 -22.11
N ALA A 21 -5.46 -12.18 -21.07
CA ALA A 21 -5.57 -10.77 -20.77
C ALA A 21 -4.25 -10.10 -21.17
N VAL A 22 -4.35 -8.94 -21.83
CA VAL A 22 -3.19 -8.16 -22.27
C VAL A 22 -3.35 -6.72 -21.78
N ASN A 23 -2.27 -6.15 -21.24
CA ASN A 23 -2.27 -4.74 -20.85
C ASN A 23 -2.22 -3.85 -22.10
N PRO A 24 -2.83 -2.66 -22.06
CA PRO A 24 -2.84 -1.76 -23.20
C PRO A 24 -1.43 -1.22 -23.49
N SER A 25 -1.06 -1.22 -24.78
CA SER A 25 0.17 -0.59 -25.28
C SER A 25 -0.10 0.89 -25.56
N ILE A 26 0.05 1.72 -24.53
CA ILE A 26 -0.12 3.18 -24.64
C ILE A 26 1.25 3.78 -24.99
N SER A 27 1.30 4.60 -26.05
CA SER A 27 2.52 5.37 -26.33
C SER A 27 2.61 6.53 -25.35
N PRO A 28 3.76 6.81 -24.72
CA PRO A 28 3.90 7.94 -23.81
C PRO A 28 3.54 9.23 -24.54
N LEU A 29 2.78 10.10 -23.87
CA LEU A 29 2.47 11.42 -24.41
C LEU A 29 3.79 12.20 -24.57
N PRO A 30 3.97 12.96 -25.67
CA PRO A 30 5.11 13.86 -25.77
C PRO A 30 5.04 14.88 -24.62
N ASN A 31 6.12 15.03 -23.86
CA ASN A 31 6.25 15.89 -22.66
C ASN A 31 5.47 15.44 -21.41
N ASP A 32 5.29 14.14 -21.20
CA ASP A 32 4.80 13.62 -19.91
C ASP A 32 5.88 13.79 -18.82
N ASN A 33 5.84 14.92 -18.10
CA ASN A 33 6.76 15.23 -17.00
C ASN A 33 6.33 14.58 -15.66
N ARG A 34 5.34 13.68 -15.66
CA ARG A 34 4.90 13.00 -14.43
C ARG A 34 6.00 12.08 -13.91
N ALA A 35 6.19 12.05 -12.60
CA ALA A 35 7.12 11.16 -11.91
C ALA A 35 6.81 9.67 -12.14
N HIS A 36 5.55 9.34 -12.42
CA HIS A 36 5.10 7.96 -12.66
C HIS A 36 4.73 7.73 -14.12
N ARG A 37 5.15 6.56 -14.61
CA ARG A 37 4.80 6.08 -15.94
C ARG A 37 3.30 5.84 -16.05
N SER A 38 2.70 6.43 -17.08
CA SER A 38 1.30 6.24 -17.45
C SER A 38 1.06 5.03 -18.35
N ASP A 39 2.12 4.29 -18.71
CA ASP A 39 2.11 3.15 -19.62
C ASP A 39 2.56 1.84 -18.95
N TYR A 40 2.16 0.72 -19.54
CA TYR A 40 2.63 -0.60 -19.16
C TYR A 40 3.86 -0.98 -19.98
N LEU A 41 4.82 -1.67 -19.36
CA LEU A 41 5.92 -2.32 -20.07
C LEU A 41 5.41 -3.53 -20.85
N VAL A 42 4.94 -3.30 -22.08
CA VAL A 42 4.39 -4.34 -22.96
C VAL A 42 5.07 -4.35 -24.33
N HIS A 43 5.13 -5.55 -24.91
CA HIS A 43 5.45 -5.69 -26.33
C HIS A 43 4.21 -5.46 -27.18
N ARG A 44 4.42 -5.01 -28.43
CA ARG A 44 3.32 -4.88 -29.39
C ARG A 44 2.68 -6.23 -29.64
N LEU A 45 1.35 -6.24 -29.70
CA LEU A 45 0.58 -7.44 -29.99
C LEU A 45 0.80 -7.83 -31.47
N PRO A 46 0.97 -9.12 -31.78
CA PRO A 46 0.99 -9.59 -33.17
C PRO A 46 -0.29 -9.21 -33.91
N GLN A 47 -0.16 -8.75 -35.16
CA GLN A 47 -1.28 -8.27 -35.97
C GLN A 47 -2.44 -9.28 -36.09
N SER A 48 -2.13 -10.58 -36.11
CA SER A 48 -3.13 -11.65 -36.15
C SER A 48 -4.06 -11.69 -34.94
N LEU A 49 -3.64 -11.15 -33.79
CA LEU A 49 -4.42 -11.11 -32.55
C LEU A 49 -5.15 -9.78 -32.34
N GLU A 50 -4.84 -8.74 -33.12
CA GLU A 50 -5.46 -7.41 -32.99
C GLU A 50 -6.98 -7.45 -33.16
N ASN A 51 -7.48 -8.29 -34.06
CA ASN A 51 -8.92 -8.44 -34.32
C ASN A 51 -9.64 -9.33 -33.30
N LEU A 52 -8.91 -9.96 -32.37
CA LEU A 52 -9.47 -10.85 -31.34
C LEU A 52 -9.55 -10.18 -29.97
N LYS A 53 -9.01 -8.97 -29.82
CA LYS A 53 -9.03 -8.25 -28.55
C LYS A 53 -10.41 -7.65 -28.30
N VAL A 54 -10.84 -7.73 -27.04
CA VAL A 54 -12.01 -7.02 -26.54
C VAL A 54 -11.52 -6.12 -25.42
N CYS A 55 -11.88 -4.84 -25.48
CA CYS A 55 -11.55 -3.89 -24.43
C CYS A 55 -12.60 -4.01 -23.33
N TYR A 56 -12.15 -4.34 -22.12
CA TYR A 56 -12.98 -4.16 -20.92
C TYR A 56 -12.87 -2.71 -20.48
N ASP A 57 -14.00 -2.13 -20.06
CA ASP A 57 -14.03 -0.77 -19.54
C ASP A 57 -13.24 -0.62 -18.24
N ILE A 58 -12.89 0.63 -17.95
CA ILE A 58 -12.16 1.01 -16.74
C ILE A 58 -13.10 0.91 -15.54
N LEU A 59 -12.56 0.52 -14.39
CA LEU A 59 -13.31 0.46 -13.13
C LEU A 59 -13.84 1.85 -12.77
N GLU A 60 -15.17 1.97 -12.65
CA GLU A 60 -15.81 3.21 -12.20
C GLU A 60 -15.65 3.40 -10.68
N SER A 61 -15.63 4.65 -10.22
CA SER A 61 -15.48 4.98 -8.79
C SER A 61 -16.54 4.30 -7.92
N LYS A 62 -17.78 4.19 -8.41
CA LYS A 62 -18.86 3.50 -7.69
C LYS A 62 -18.58 2.00 -7.54
N THR A 63 -18.12 1.35 -8.61
CA THR A 63 -17.77 -0.08 -8.56
C THR A 63 -16.56 -0.32 -7.66
N LEU A 64 -15.62 0.62 -7.60
CA LEU A 64 -14.49 0.59 -6.67
C LEU A 64 -14.97 0.68 -5.21
N GLU A 65 -15.88 1.60 -4.91
CA GLU A 65 -16.49 1.73 -3.58
C GLU A 65 -17.24 0.45 -3.19
N ASP A 66 -18.09 -0.09 -4.06
CA ASP A 66 -18.81 -1.34 -3.83
C ASP A 66 -17.84 -2.51 -3.57
N TYR A 67 -16.75 -2.58 -4.33
CA TYR A 67 -15.68 -3.58 -4.13
C TYR A 67 -15.03 -3.46 -2.74
N ILE A 68 -14.69 -2.24 -2.32
CA ILE A 68 -14.07 -1.99 -1.01
C ILE A 68 -15.04 -2.37 0.10
N GLN A 69 -16.31 -1.93 0.03
CA GLN A 69 -17.33 -2.23 1.03
C GLN A 69 -17.56 -3.73 1.17
N GLN A 70 -17.70 -4.46 0.05
CA GLN A 70 -17.82 -5.92 0.06
C GLN A 70 -16.60 -6.57 0.73
N LYS A 71 -15.40 -6.12 0.39
CA LYS A 71 -14.16 -6.64 0.99
C LYS A 71 -14.09 -6.41 2.49
N ILE A 72 -14.51 -5.23 2.96
CA ILE A 72 -14.57 -4.89 4.39
C ILE A 72 -15.58 -5.78 5.10
N SER A 73 -16.76 -6.02 4.51
CA SER A 73 -17.79 -6.88 5.12
C SER A 73 -17.33 -8.33 5.34
N MET A 74 -16.39 -8.79 4.51
CA MET A 74 -15.79 -10.12 4.62
C MET A 74 -14.55 -10.13 5.52
N PHE A 75 -13.97 -8.96 5.81
CA PHE A 75 -12.77 -8.85 6.61
C PHE A 75 -13.08 -9.08 8.09
N ARG A 76 -12.26 -9.90 8.73
CA ARG A 76 -12.38 -10.25 10.14
C ARG A 76 -11.05 -10.06 10.83
N VAL A 77 -11.13 -9.68 12.11
CA VAL A 77 -9.97 -9.51 12.99
C VAL A 77 -10.17 -10.36 14.24
N ASP A 78 -9.07 -10.72 14.90
CA ASP A 78 -9.13 -11.52 16.12
C ASP A 78 -9.76 -10.72 17.26
N SER A 79 -10.60 -11.37 18.07
CA SER A 79 -11.19 -10.73 19.25
C SER A 79 -10.10 -10.25 20.21
N LEU A 80 -10.29 -9.07 20.81
CA LEU A 80 -9.39 -8.55 21.84
C LEU A 80 -9.47 -9.35 23.16
N SER A 81 -10.45 -10.24 23.33
CA SER A 81 -10.57 -11.08 24.52
C SER A 81 -9.44 -12.11 24.63
N ASN A 82 -8.85 -12.23 25.83
CA ASN A 82 -7.62 -12.97 26.11
C ASN A 82 -7.64 -14.49 25.83
N ASN A 83 -8.76 -15.07 25.39
CA ASN A 83 -8.94 -16.53 25.30
C ASN A 83 -9.69 -17.01 24.05
N SER A 84 -9.72 -16.27 22.94
CA SER A 84 -10.57 -16.70 21.83
C SER A 84 -9.95 -16.56 20.44
N GLU A 85 -9.82 -17.70 19.75
CA GLU A 85 -9.64 -17.82 18.29
C GLU A 85 -10.86 -17.31 17.50
N THR A 86 -11.77 -16.57 18.14
CA THR A 86 -12.97 -16.03 17.50
C THR A 86 -12.63 -14.78 16.72
N GLN A 87 -12.86 -14.87 15.42
CA GLN A 87 -12.78 -13.74 14.50
C GLN A 87 -14.08 -12.94 14.53
N MET A 88 -13.97 -11.61 14.57
CA MET A 88 -15.10 -10.67 14.58
C MET A 88 -15.03 -9.69 13.40
N PRO A 89 -16.18 -9.16 12.92
CA PRO A 89 -16.16 -8.02 12.00
C PRO A 89 -15.54 -6.78 12.65
N LEU A 90 -15.13 -5.84 11.82
CA LEU A 90 -14.91 -4.46 12.27
C LEU A 90 -16.25 -3.80 12.64
N GLU A 91 -16.26 -2.89 13.61
CA GLU A 91 -17.44 -2.06 13.90
C GLU A 91 -17.82 -1.16 12.72
N GLU A 92 -19.11 -0.86 12.56
CA GLU A 92 -19.64 -0.10 11.41
C GLU A 92 -18.93 1.25 11.20
N TYR A 93 -18.69 2.00 12.28
CA TYR A 93 -17.95 3.26 12.23
C TYR A 93 -16.52 3.07 11.70
N VAL A 94 -15.83 2.01 12.12
CA VAL A 94 -14.47 1.68 11.66
C VAL A 94 -14.49 1.23 10.19
N GLN A 95 -15.51 0.49 9.78
CA GLN A 95 -15.71 0.11 8.37
C GLN A 95 -15.87 1.34 7.47
N GLU A 96 -16.69 2.32 7.90
CA GLU A 96 -16.90 3.57 7.17
C GLU A 96 -15.60 4.38 7.09
N MET A 97 -14.87 4.51 8.20
CA MET A 97 -13.57 5.18 8.26
C MET A 97 -12.57 4.54 7.31
N LEU A 98 -12.44 3.21 7.33
CA LEU A 98 -11.55 2.47 6.44
C LEU A 98 -11.92 2.65 4.97
N THR A 99 -13.21 2.57 4.65
CA THR A 99 -13.72 2.77 3.28
C THR A 99 -13.33 4.14 2.75
N LYS A 100 -13.68 5.20 3.51
CA LYS A 100 -13.39 6.59 3.12
C LYS A 100 -11.90 6.84 2.98
N SER A 101 -11.09 6.30 3.90
CA SER A 101 -9.64 6.51 3.88
C SER A 101 -8.97 5.84 2.68
N ILE A 102 -9.34 4.59 2.35
CA ILE A 102 -8.83 3.91 1.16
C ILE A 102 -9.25 4.64 -0.11
N LEU A 103 -10.53 5.02 -0.23
CA LEU A 103 -11.03 5.75 -1.39
C LEU A 103 -10.29 7.08 -1.58
N LYS A 104 -10.11 7.86 -0.52
CA LYS A 104 -9.40 9.14 -0.59
C LYS A 104 -7.94 8.98 -0.95
N ALA A 105 -7.24 7.99 -0.38
CA ALA A 105 -5.86 7.72 -0.75
C ALA A 105 -5.73 7.24 -2.21
N GLN A 106 -6.65 6.39 -2.68
CA GLN A 106 -6.70 5.92 -4.08
C GLN A 106 -6.95 7.08 -5.04
N GLU A 107 -8.00 7.88 -4.80
CA GLU A 107 -8.33 9.07 -5.60
C GLU A 107 -7.18 10.07 -5.64
N PHE A 108 -6.54 10.33 -4.49
CA PHE A 108 -5.42 11.25 -4.39
C PHE A 108 -4.25 10.79 -5.26
N CYS A 109 -3.86 9.52 -5.16
CA CYS A 109 -2.75 8.97 -5.90
C CYS A 109 -3.08 8.84 -7.39
N GLU A 110 -4.27 8.38 -7.76
CA GLU A 110 -4.71 8.35 -9.15
C GLU A 110 -4.65 9.73 -9.81
N LYS A 111 -5.13 10.76 -9.11
CA LYS A 111 -5.19 12.12 -9.62
C LYS A 111 -3.81 12.72 -9.86
N HIS A 112 -2.88 12.53 -8.92
CA HIS A 112 -1.59 13.24 -8.95
C HIS A 112 -0.44 12.38 -9.51
N LEU A 113 -0.45 11.07 -9.26
CA LEU A 113 0.56 10.12 -9.74
C LEU A 113 0.09 9.37 -11.01
N GLY A 114 -1.17 9.55 -11.41
CA GLY A 114 -1.74 8.92 -12.60
C GLY A 114 -2.42 7.58 -12.33
N ARG A 115 -3.25 7.13 -13.27
CA ARG A 115 -4.17 5.99 -13.10
C ARG A 115 -3.52 4.65 -12.78
N ASN A 116 -2.32 4.39 -13.29
CA ASN A 116 -1.62 3.14 -13.03
C ASN A 116 -0.86 3.14 -11.68
N SER A 117 -0.88 4.26 -10.95
CA SER A 117 -0.22 4.37 -9.64
C SER A 117 -0.99 3.68 -8.51
N VAL A 118 -2.23 3.26 -8.80
CA VAL A 118 -3.13 2.61 -7.87
C VAL A 118 -3.81 1.38 -8.47
N SER A 119 -4.11 0.41 -7.63
CA SER A 119 -4.67 -0.87 -8.03
C SER A 119 -5.39 -1.59 -6.88
N GLN A 120 -6.18 -2.61 -7.21
CA GLN A 120 -6.76 -3.53 -6.23
C GLN A 120 -5.71 -4.25 -5.36
N ARG A 121 -4.45 -4.33 -5.83
CA ARG A 121 -3.35 -4.93 -5.06
C ARG A 121 -2.98 -4.09 -3.84
N GLU A 122 -2.97 -2.76 -3.98
CA GLU A 122 -2.76 -1.86 -2.83
C GLU A 122 -3.90 -1.95 -1.84
N ILE A 123 -5.14 -2.06 -2.32
CA ILE A 123 -6.30 -2.29 -1.45
C ILE A 123 -6.13 -3.60 -0.68
N GLN A 124 -5.76 -4.71 -1.35
CA GLN A 124 -5.46 -5.97 -0.67
C GLN A 124 -4.31 -5.83 0.34
N ARG A 125 -3.27 -5.07 0.00
CA ARG A 125 -2.14 -4.82 0.90
C ARG A 125 -2.59 -4.07 2.16
N CYS A 126 -3.48 -3.08 2.06
CA CYS A 126 -4.08 -2.43 3.24
C CYS A 126 -4.73 -3.47 4.17
N PHE A 127 -5.60 -4.35 3.66
CA PHE A 127 -6.25 -5.37 4.50
C PHE A 127 -5.27 -6.33 5.15
N ASN A 128 -4.25 -6.78 4.40
CA ASN A 128 -3.21 -7.66 4.94
C ASN A 128 -2.43 -6.97 6.07
N LEU A 129 -2.08 -5.69 5.88
CA LEU A 129 -1.38 -4.89 6.88
C LEU A 129 -2.25 -4.61 8.10
N ILE A 130 -3.54 -4.32 7.93
CA ILE A 130 -4.47 -4.15 9.06
C ILE A 130 -4.52 -5.43 9.89
N GLY A 131 -4.68 -6.59 9.25
CA GLY A 131 -4.68 -7.87 9.98
C GLY A 131 -3.35 -8.14 10.69
N PHE A 132 -2.23 -7.84 10.05
CA PHE A 132 -0.91 -7.94 10.66
C PHE A 132 -0.77 -7.03 11.89
N PHE A 133 -1.09 -5.74 11.74
CA PHE A 133 -0.98 -4.77 12.83
C PHE A 133 -1.95 -5.06 13.95
N TRP A 134 -3.15 -5.56 13.65
CA TRP A 134 -4.12 -5.98 14.65
C TRP A 134 -3.50 -7.00 15.60
N ASN A 135 -2.81 -7.98 15.02
CA ASN A 135 -2.19 -9.10 15.74
C ASN A 135 -0.84 -8.74 16.39
N MET A 136 -0.22 -7.63 16.00
CA MET A 136 1.01 -7.11 16.61
C MET A 136 0.70 -6.46 17.96
N ARG A 137 0.47 -7.27 19.01
CA ARG A 137 0.12 -6.78 20.35
C ARG A 137 1.33 -6.11 21.01
N TYR A 138 1.11 -4.92 21.55
CA TYR A 138 2.00 -4.33 22.56
C TYR A 138 1.36 -4.55 23.93
N ASP A 139 2.15 -4.91 24.93
CA ASP A 139 1.68 -5.31 26.27
C ASP A 139 1.05 -4.18 27.12
N ASP A 140 0.85 -2.99 26.56
CA ASP A 140 0.29 -1.86 27.31
C ASP A 140 -1.24 -1.93 27.37
N GLU A 141 -1.73 -2.58 28.43
CA GLU A 141 -3.13 -2.74 28.77
C GLU A 141 -3.77 -1.41 29.23
N ILE A 142 -4.77 -0.93 28.49
CA ILE A 142 -5.71 0.11 28.94
C ILE A 142 -6.97 -0.60 29.47
N ASN A 143 -7.49 -0.17 30.63
CA ASN A 143 -8.61 -0.81 31.34
C ASN A 143 -10.01 -0.60 30.71
N ASP A 144 -10.12 0.09 29.57
CA ASP A 144 -11.40 0.34 28.88
C ASP A 144 -11.40 -0.29 27.48
N HIS A 145 -12.19 -1.36 27.31
CA HIS A 145 -12.21 -2.17 26.10
C HIS A 145 -12.74 -1.45 24.85
N GLU A 146 -13.68 -0.51 24.98
CA GLU A 146 -14.28 0.17 23.82
C GLU A 146 -13.34 1.26 23.29
N ILE A 147 -12.78 2.07 24.19
CA ILE A 147 -11.76 3.08 23.86
C ILE A 147 -10.51 2.39 23.29
N GLN A 148 -10.11 1.26 23.88
CA GLN A 148 -9.00 0.45 23.40
C GLN A 148 -9.26 -0.08 21.99
N TYR A 149 -10.45 -0.62 21.71
CA TYR A 149 -10.80 -1.13 20.37
C TYR A 149 -10.74 -0.04 19.31
N GLN A 150 -11.40 1.09 19.53
CA GLN A 150 -11.46 2.16 18.54
C GLN A 150 -10.08 2.79 18.30
N SER A 151 -9.32 3.03 19.36
CA SER A 151 -7.94 3.53 19.26
C SER A 151 -7.07 2.55 18.46
N ARG A 152 -7.16 1.26 18.79
CA ARG A 152 -6.42 0.21 18.10
C ARG A 152 -6.77 0.10 16.63
N ALA A 153 -8.06 0.14 16.30
CA ALA A 153 -8.53 0.09 14.92
C ALA A 153 -8.00 1.27 14.11
N LYS A 154 -8.08 2.49 14.65
CA LYS A 154 -7.53 3.69 14.04
C LYS A 154 -6.03 3.54 13.77
N GLN A 155 -5.26 3.09 14.76
CA GLN A 155 -3.82 2.83 14.62
C GLN A 155 -3.50 1.82 13.52
N CYS A 156 -4.20 0.69 13.48
CA CYS A 156 -3.97 -0.34 12.46
C CYS A 156 -4.27 0.19 11.06
N ILE A 157 -5.34 0.97 10.91
CA ILE A 157 -5.72 1.60 9.64
C ILE A 157 -4.67 2.65 9.25
N ALA A 158 -4.25 3.51 10.19
CA ALA A 158 -3.26 4.56 9.94
C ALA A 158 -1.93 3.96 9.46
N LEU A 159 -1.39 2.97 10.16
CA LEU A 159 -0.15 2.29 9.77
C LEU A 159 -0.25 1.55 8.44
N ALA A 160 -1.40 0.93 8.15
CA ALA A 160 -1.62 0.26 6.87
C ALA A 160 -1.67 1.24 5.69
N LEU A 161 -2.33 2.38 5.87
CA LEU A 161 -2.34 3.48 4.89
C LEU A 161 -0.95 4.11 4.78
N ALA A 162 -0.22 4.21 5.89
CA ALA A 162 1.11 4.78 5.92
C ALA A 162 2.05 4.02 4.96
N LEU A 163 2.14 2.70 5.15
CA LEU A 163 2.97 1.83 4.31
C LEU A 163 2.48 1.74 2.87
N THR A 164 1.17 1.82 2.64
CA THR A 164 0.61 1.60 1.30
C THR A 164 0.64 2.85 0.42
N TYR A 165 0.37 4.03 1.00
CA TYR A 165 0.18 5.27 0.24
C TYR A 165 1.04 6.44 0.73
N TYR A 166 1.32 6.54 2.03
CA TYR A 166 1.95 7.73 2.60
C TYR A 166 3.47 7.74 2.43
N PHE A 167 4.18 6.71 2.88
CA PHE A 167 5.65 6.65 2.84
C PHE A 167 6.24 6.60 1.43
N ARG A 168 5.41 6.32 0.41
CA ARG A 168 5.84 6.39 -0.99
C ARG A 168 5.87 7.82 -1.55
N LEU A 169 5.28 8.78 -0.84
CA LEU A 169 5.23 10.18 -1.24
C LEU A 169 6.43 10.94 -0.66
N PRO A 170 7.02 11.87 -1.42
CA PRO A 170 8.06 12.75 -0.91
C PRO A 170 7.52 13.70 0.17
N THR A 171 8.37 14.15 1.09
CA THR A 171 8.07 15.34 1.90
C THR A 171 8.10 16.60 1.04
N ALA A 172 7.50 17.67 1.54
CA ALA A 172 7.71 19.02 1.00
C ALA A 172 9.22 19.39 0.91
N GLU A 173 10.05 18.96 1.87
CA GLU A 173 11.48 19.20 1.85
C GLU A 173 12.18 18.43 0.72
N ASP A 174 11.85 17.15 0.52
CA ASP A 174 12.37 16.32 -0.57
C ASP A 174 12.09 16.97 -1.93
N ASN A 175 10.87 17.48 -2.11
CA ASN A 175 10.45 18.16 -3.33
C ASN A 175 11.25 19.46 -3.56
N LEU A 176 11.47 20.25 -2.50
CA LEU A 176 12.31 21.46 -2.56
C LEU A 176 13.75 21.13 -2.96
N GLN A 177 14.34 20.10 -2.35
CA GLN A 177 15.71 19.66 -2.67
C GLN A 177 15.84 19.18 -4.13
N ARG A 178 14.80 18.52 -4.66
CA ARG A 178 14.76 18.02 -6.04
C ARG A 178 14.34 19.08 -7.07
N ASN A 179 13.97 20.29 -6.63
CA ASN A 179 13.28 21.30 -7.47
C ASN A 179 12.06 20.71 -8.20
N ASP A 180 11.36 19.77 -7.57
CA ASP A 180 10.15 19.13 -8.09
C ASP A 180 8.92 19.83 -7.52
N THR A 181 8.12 20.43 -8.40
CA THR A 181 6.87 21.11 -8.03
C THR A 181 5.62 20.35 -8.48
N GLN A 182 5.78 19.18 -9.10
CA GLN A 182 4.68 18.42 -9.70
C GLN A 182 4.29 17.19 -8.90
N THR A 183 5.25 16.59 -8.17
CA THR A 183 4.95 15.42 -7.35
C THR A 183 4.20 15.84 -6.08
N PRO A 184 3.04 15.25 -5.78
CA PRO A 184 2.30 15.56 -4.56
C PRO A 184 3.10 15.17 -3.33
N THR A 185 2.89 15.89 -2.23
CA THR A 185 3.61 15.64 -0.98
C THR A 185 2.85 14.67 -0.07
N ARG A 186 3.57 14.02 0.85
CA ARG A 186 2.94 13.22 1.90
C ARG A 186 2.08 14.11 2.83
N GLU A 187 2.48 15.36 3.06
CA GLU A 187 1.74 16.31 3.90
C GLU A 187 0.37 16.67 3.30
N GLU A 188 0.26 16.75 1.97
CA GLU A 188 -1.03 16.92 1.28
C GLU A 188 -1.96 15.72 1.50
N LEU A 189 -1.43 14.50 1.47
CA LEU A 189 -2.20 13.30 1.78
C LEU A 189 -2.60 13.25 3.26
N ASP A 190 -1.71 13.65 4.16
CA ASP A 190 -2.01 13.77 5.60
C ASP A 190 -3.18 14.72 5.85
N GLN A 191 -3.16 15.93 5.28
CA GLN A 191 -4.26 16.88 5.41
C GLN A 191 -5.60 16.29 4.93
N LEU A 192 -5.57 15.49 3.86
CA LEU A 192 -6.76 14.83 3.35
C LEU A 192 -7.29 13.78 4.32
N LEU A 193 -6.40 12.91 4.83
CA LEU A 193 -6.73 11.79 5.71
C LEU A 193 -7.06 12.25 7.13
N SER A 194 -6.48 13.35 7.61
CA SER A 194 -6.73 13.93 8.93
C SER A 194 -8.19 14.37 9.14
N ASN A 195 -8.94 14.60 8.05
CA ASN A 195 -10.40 14.83 8.14
C ASN A 195 -11.20 13.57 8.51
N ILE A 196 -10.61 12.39 8.38
CA ILE A 196 -11.25 11.08 8.60
C ILE A 196 -10.63 10.40 9.82
N ILE A 197 -9.30 10.43 9.93
CA ILE A 197 -8.50 9.90 11.03
C ILE A 197 -7.76 11.09 11.64
N PRO A 198 -8.30 11.72 12.70
CA PRO A 198 -7.62 12.84 13.36
C PRO A 198 -6.20 12.46 13.77
N ASP A 199 -5.28 13.41 13.62
CA ASP A 199 -3.87 13.28 14.01
C ASP A 199 -3.17 12.10 13.30
N PHE A 200 -3.47 11.89 12.00
CA PHE A 200 -3.00 10.75 11.22
C PHE A 200 -1.47 10.64 11.22
N SER A 201 -0.76 11.71 10.87
CA SER A 201 0.71 11.76 10.86
C SER A 201 1.31 11.58 12.26
N ASP A 202 0.79 12.30 13.27
CA ASP A 202 1.24 12.20 14.65
C ASP A 202 1.08 10.77 15.21
N MET A 203 -0.02 10.10 14.88
CA MET A 203 -0.27 8.70 15.27
C MET A 203 0.76 7.75 14.66
N ILE A 204 1.12 7.96 13.39
CA ILE A 204 2.17 7.18 12.72
C ILE A 204 3.51 7.43 13.39
N GLU A 205 3.85 8.69 13.65
CA GLU A 205 5.12 9.06 14.28
C GLU A 205 5.26 8.42 15.68
N GLN A 206 4.23 8.49 16.50
CA GLN A 206 4.21 7.86 17.83
C GLN A 206 4.40 6.34 17.75
N GLU A 207 3.75 5.67 16.80
CA GLU A 207 3.90 4.23 16.61
C GLU A 207 5.28 3.87 16.05
N LEU A 208 5.87 4.69 15.18
CA LEU A 208 7.24 4.52 14.70
C LEU A 208 8.25 4.66 15.83
N GLU A 209 8.09 5.66 16.71
CA GLU A 209 8.95 5.85 17.88
C GLU A 209 8.82 4.70 18.88
N ARG A 210 7.59 4.22 19.10
CA ARG A 210 7.33 3.06 19.94
C ARG A 210 7.93 1.79 19.35
N PHE A 211 7.87 1.60 18.05
CA PHE A 211 8.40 0.41 17.38
C PHE A 211 9.94 0.44 17.32
N VAL A 212 10.50 1.55 16.81
CA VAL A 212 11.95 1.74 16.58
C VAL A 212 12.57 2.44 17.78
N ASN A 213 12.82 1.66 18.84
CA ASN A 213 13.49 2.12 20.04
C ASN A 213 14.70 1.23 20.41
N THR A 214 15.53 1.70 21.33
CA THR A 214 16.76 1.01 21.78
C THR A 214 16.52 -0.29 22.55
N ASN A 215 15.30 -0.54 23.00
CA ASN A 215 14.96 -1.83 23.63
C ASN A 215 14.76 -2.90 22.54
N ASN A 216 14.18 -2.53 21.40
CA ASN A 216 13.85 -3.45 20.30
C ASN A 216 15.01 -3.63 19.30
N PHE A 217 15.90 -2.64 19.17
CA PHE A 217 16.94 -2.62 18.13
C PHE A 217 18.31 -2.20 18.68
N VAL A 218 19.38 -2.78 18.12
CA VAL A 218 20.76 -2.35 18.36
C VAL A 218 21.16 -1.31 17.32
N PHE A 219 21.46 -0.11 17.78
CA PHE A 219 21.93 0.98 16.93
C PHE A 219 23.46 1.12 17.03
N PRO A 220 24.18 1.19 15.90
CA PRO A 220 25.62 1.47 15.92
C PRO A 220 25.93 2.84 16.55
N GLU A 221 27.06 2.94 17.25
CA GLU A 221 27.52 4.21 17.82
C GLU A 221 27.69 5.28 16.73
N GLY A 222 27.19 6.49 17.01
CA GLY A 222 27.24 7.63 16.09
C GLY A 222 26.11 7.70 15.06
N VAL A 223 25.16 6.76 15.05
CA VAL A 223 23.98 6.83 14.17
C VAL A 223 22.87 7.63 14.84
N ALA A 224 22.47 8.75 14.23
CA ALA A 224 21.29 9.50 14.65
C ALA A 224 20.01 8.82 14.12
N ILE A 225 19.09 8.47 15.03
CA ILE A 225 17.78 7.90 14.66
C ILE A 225 16.84 9.05 14.31
N ASN A 226 16.90 9.51 13.06
CA ASN A 226 15.95 10.48 12.53
C ASN A 226 14.68 9.79 12.00
N GLN A 227 13.68 10.59 11.63
CA GLN A 227 12.40 10.08 11.10
C GLN A 227 12.58 9.13 9.91
N ALA A 228 13.43 9.49 8.94
CA ALA A 228 13.69 8.66 7.76
C ALA A 228 14.27 7.28 8.14
N VAL A 229 15.18 7.22 9.12
CA VAL A 229 15.72 5.95 9.65
C VAL A 229 14.60 5.10 10.25
N ARG A 230 13.70 5.70 11.05
CA ARG A 230 12.56 4.98 11.66
C ARG A 230 11.60 4.45 10.60
N GLU A 231 11.23 5.27 9.62
CA GLU A 231 10.36 4.90 8.51
C GLU A 231 10.95 3.73 7.71
N HIS A 232 12.26 3.78 7.41
CA HIS A 232 12.94 2.69 6.71
C HIS A 232 12.96 1.39 7.51
N ILE A 233 13.38 1.43 8.77
CA ILE A 233 13.44 0.23 9.62
C ILE A 233 12.04 -0.38 9.74
N PHE A 234 11.04 0.44 10.09
CA PHE A 234 9.66 -0.01 10.20
C PHE A 234 9.17 -0.65 8.89
N SER A 235 9.38 0.03 7.76
CA SER A 235 8.99 -0.47 6.45
C SER A 235 9.66 -1.78 6.09
N ILE A 236 10.97 -1.93 6.35
CA ILE A 236 11.73 -3.15 6.10
C ILE A 236 11.18 -4.30 6.96
N VAL A 237 11.05 -4.09 8.26
CA VAL A 237 10.62 -5.15 9.19
C VAL A 237 9.21 -5.63 8.88
N VAL A 238 8.27 -4.70 8.71
CA VAL A 238 6.88 -5.06 8.38
C VAL A 238 6.80 -5.72 7.01
N SER A 239 7.57 -5.26 6.03
CA SER A 239 7.59 -5.85 4.69
C SER A 239 8.15 -7.28 4.69
N ILE A 240 9.19 -7.55 5.48
CA ILE A 240 9.71 -8.91 5.69
C ILE A 240 8.66 -9.79 6.35
N ALA A 241 8.06 -9.33 7.46
CA ALA A 241 7.06 -10.08 8.22
C ALA A 241 5.82 -10.42 7.38
N THR A 242 5.35 -9.48 6.56
CA THR A 242 4.19 -9.64 5.68
C THR A 242 4.51 -10.25 4.32
N ARG A 243 5.80 -10.50 4.02
CA ARG A 243 6.29 -10.91 2.70
C ARG A 243 5.85 -9.97 1.58
N THR A 244 5.78 -8.68 1.89
CA THR A 244 5.46 -7.63 0.93
C THR A 244 6.75 -7.17 0.26
N PRO A 245 6.86 -7.17 -1.08
CA PRO A 245 8.02 -6.61 -1.75
C PRO A 245 8.18 -5.12 -1.45
N LEU A 246 9.38 -4.72 -1.03
CA LEU A 246 9.73 -3.33 -0.74
C LEU A 246 10.91 -2.92 -1.62
N CYS A 247 10.83 -1.71 -2.19
CA CYS A 247 11.93 -1.07 -2.90
C CYS A 247 12.18 0.29 -2.23
N ILE A 248 13.36 0.46 -1.63
CA ILE A 248 13.80 1.75 -1.10
C ILE A 248 14.87 2.30 -2.04
N ILE A 249 14.66 3.53 -2.50
CA ILE A 249 15.56 4.23 -3.42
C ILE A 249 16.04 5.48 -2.68
N GLY A 250 17.35 5.67 -2.60
CA GLY A 250 17.96 6.83 -1.97
C GLY A 250 19.33 7.11 -2.57
N GLU A 251 19.86 8.29 -2.28
CA GLU A 251 21.23 8.64 -2.68
C GLU A 251 22.25 7.73 -1.97
N PRO A 252 23.35 7.38 -2.65
CA PRO A 252 24.38 6.53 -2.06
C PRO A 252 25.06 7.24 -0.88
N GLY A 253 24.83 6.75 0.35
CA GLY A 253 25.70 7.07 1.50
C GLY A 253 25.04 7.32 2.85
N GLU A 254 23.77 7.71 2.94
CA GLU A 254 23.34 8.42 4.17
C GLU A 254 22.45 7.60 5.13
N THR A 255 21.49 6.80 4.64
CA THR A 255 20.44 6.26 5.54
C THR A 255 20.08 4.80 5.25
N LEU A 256 20.02 4.41 3.98
CA LEU A 256 19.59 3.07 3.56
C LEU A 256 20.55 1.96 4.04
N PHE A 257 21.85 2.21 3.98
CA PHE A 257 22.86 1.24 4.43
C PHE A 257 22.79 1.02 5.94
N PHE A 258 22.56 2.09 6.72
CA PHE A 258 22.44 1.99 8.17
C PHE A 258 21.19 1.22 8.59
N SER A 259 20.05 1.46 7.95
CA SER A 259 18.82 0.68 8.23
C SER A 259 18.98 -0.82 7.98
N LEU A 260 19.82 -1.23 7.03
CA LEU A 260 20.12 -2.65 6.75
C LEU A 260 21.12 -3.26 7.74
N LEU A 261 21.95 -2.44 8.39
CA LEU A 261 22.91 -2.88 9.40
C LEU A 261 22.31 -3.02 10.80
N ILE A 262 21.13 -2.46 11.03
CA ILE A 262 20.45 -2.54 12.33
C ILE A 262 19.91 -3.96 12.51
N THR A 263 20.39 -4.63 13.55
CA THR A 263 20.01 -5.99 13.91
C THR A 263 18.98 -6.00 15.03
N PHE A 264 18.07 -6.98 14.98
CA PHE A 264 17.16 -7.27 16.08
C PHE A 264 17.95 -7.70 17.32
N ASN A 265 17.51 -7.24 18.50
CA ASN A 265 17.95 -7.78 19.79
C ASN A 265 17.36 -9.19 20.03
#